data_AF-A8M9L8-F1
#
_entry.id   AF-A8M9L8-F1
#
_cell.length_a   1.000
_cell.length_b   1.000
_cell.length_c   1.000
_cell.angle_alpha   90.00
_cell.angle_beta   90.00
_cell.angle_gamma   90.00
#
_symmetry.space_group_name_H-M   'P 1'
#
loop_
_entity.id
_entity.type
_entity.pdbx_description
1 polymer ?
#
loop_
_entity_poly.entity_id
_entity_poly.type
_entity_poly.pdbx_seq_one_letter_code
_entity_poly.pdbx_strand_id
1 'polypeptide(L)'
;MSVMRSALAWILVTVIALIIALIIVYIPTHRYNDECSRLINTLEYTMLKVINALNYSEPYNGCVNGCTSRFYDAYQLLKNNASVLINELAKAKCSGVNVSQLSTYINYALGNLTEYNSANPLSGVDNALNNSVAAYRLLKGSG
;
A
#
# COMPACT_ATOMS: atom_id res chain seq x y z
N MET A 1 -37.50 -26.93 -43.31
CA MET A 1 -36.63 -25.74 -43.18
C MET A 1 -36.76 -24.99 -41.85
N SER A 2 -37.66 -25.36 -40.92
CA SER A 2 -37.81 -24.65 -39.62
C SER A 2 -36.78 -25.03 -38.56
N VAL A 3 -36.28 -26.27 -38.55
CA VAL A 3 -35.36 -26.80 -37.52
C VAL A 3 -33.99 -26.11 -37.54
N MET A 4 -33.51 -25.73 -38.73
CA MET A 4 -32.19 -25.07 -38.90
C MET A 4 -32.17 -23.64 -38.33
N ARG A 5 -33.32 -22.95 -38.34
CA ARG A 5 -33.45 -21.58 -37.78
C ARG A 5 -33.48 -21.56 -36.26
N SER A 6 -34.04 -22.59 -35.60
CA SER A 6 -34.06 -22.65 -34.13
C SER A 6 -32.68 -22.97 -33.57
N ALA A 7 -31.91 -23.87 -34.22
CA ALA A 7 -30.55 -24.20 -33.80
C ALA A 7 -29.61 -22.98 -33.84
N LEU A 8 -29.69 -22.18 -34.91
CA LEU A 8 -28.94 -20.92 -35.04
C LEU A 8 -29.30 -19.91 -33.93
N ALA A 9 -30.59 -19.82 -33.55
CA ALA A 9 -31.02 -18.94 -32.47
C ALA A 9 -30.47 -19.37 -31.10
N TRP A 10 -30.45 -20.66 -30.79
CA TRP A 10 -29.88 -21.19 -29.55
C TRP A 10 -28.35 -20.99 -29.45
N ILE A 11 -27.64 -21.14 -30.57
CA ILE A 11 -26.20 -20.85 -30.65
C ILE A 11 -25.95 -19.36 -30.39
N LEU A 12 -26.76 -18.47 -30.96
CA LEU A 12 -26.60 -17.03 -30.75
C LEU A 12 -26.81 -16.64 -29.27
N VAL A 13 -27.84 -17.21 -28.63
CA VAL A 13 -28.15 -16.95 -27.21
C VAL A 13 -27.04 -17.43 -26.29
N THR A 14 -26.49 -18.62 -26.55
CA THR A 14 -25.38 -19.18 -25.75
C THR A 14 -24.10 -18.37 -25.90
N VAL A 15 -23.78 -17.89 -27.11
CA VAL A 15 -22.62 -17.01 -27.34
C VAL A 15 -22.80 -15.67 -26.63
N ILE A 16 -23.99 -15.05 -26.70
CA ILE A 16 -24.27 -13.79 -26.00
C ILE A 16 -24.17 -13.96 -24.48
N ALA A 17 -24.67 -15.07 -23.94
CA ALA A 17 -24.56 -15.37 -22.51
C ALA A 17 -23.09 -15.53 -22.06
N LEU A 18 -22.25 -16.18 -22.87
CA LEU A 18 -20.81 -16.30 -22.63
C LEU A 18 -20.09 -14.96 -22.65
N ILE A 19 -20.41 -14.10 -23.62
CA ILE A 19 -19.83 -12.74 -23.71
C ILE A 19 -20.24 -11.91 -22.49
N ILE A 20 -21.50 -11.97 -22.07
CA ILE A 20 -21.99 -11.26 -20.88
C ILE A 20 -21.29 -11.79 -19.62
N ALA A 21 -21.15 -13.11 -19.47
CA ALA A 21 -20.43 -13.70 -18.33
C ALA A 21 -18.95 -13.26 -18.29
N LEU A 22 -18.28 -13.22 -19.45
CA LEU A 22 -16.92 -12.69 -19.57
C LEU A 22 -16.86 -11.21 -19.16
N ILE A 23 -17.76 -10.37 -19.64
CA ILE A 23 -17.80 -8.94 -19.31
C ILE A 23 -18.06 -8.72 -17.80
N ILE A 24 -19.02 -9.45 -17.23
CA ILE A 24 -19.39 -9.35 -15.80
C ILE A 24 -18.22 -9.74 -14.90
N VAL A 25 -17.39 -10.70 -15.30
CA VAL A 25 -16.21 -11.11 -14.50
C VAL A 25 -15.02 -10.19 -14.79
N TYR A 26 -14.76 -9.89 -16.07
CA TYR A 26 -13.58 -9.18 -16.53
C TYR A 26 -13.53 -7.71 -16.10
N ILE A 27 -14.65 -6.97 -16.21
CA ILE A 27 -14.68 -5.55 -15.86
C ILE A 27 -14.37 -5.30 -14.38
N PRO A 28 -15.01 -5.99 -13.41
CA PRO A 28 -14.66 -5.82 -12.01
C PRO A 28 -13.21 -6.20 -11.76
N THR A 29 -12.73 -7.34 -12.27
CA THR A 29 -11.35 -7.78 -12.04
C THR A 29 -10.33 -6.76 -12.53
N HIS A 30 -10.56 -6.12 -13.69
CA HIS A 30 -9.67 -5.09 -14.20
C HIS A 30 -9.69 -3.82 -13.33
N ARG A 31 -10.89 -3.35 -12.96
CA ARG A 31 -11.01 -2.16 -12.09
C ARG A 31 -10.37 -2.37 -10.73
N TYR A 32 -10.53 -3.54 -10.13
CA TYR A 32 -9.87 -3.87 -8.87
C TYR A 32 -8.34 -3.86 -9.01
N ASN A 33 -7.82 -4.39 -10.12
CA ASN A 33 -6.38 -4.42 -10.36
C ASN A 33 -5.79 -3.00 -10.57
N ASP A 34 -6.51 -2.13 -11.28
CA ASP A 34 -6.12 -0.74 -11.51
C ASP A 34 -6.13 0.08 -10.20
N GLU A 35 -7.16 -0.11 -9.37
CA GLU A 35 -7.27 0.53 -8.07
C GLU A 35 -6.18 0.06 -7.09
N CYS A 36 -5.94 -1.25 -7.04
CA CYS A 36 -4.86 -1.82 -6.23
C CYS A 36 -3.49 -1.31 -6.66
N SER A 37 -3.21 -1.27 -7.97
CA SER A 37 -1.95 -0.73 -8.49
C SER A 37 -1.76 0.74 -8.10
N ARG A 38 -2.82 1.55 -8.19
CA ARG A 38 -2.78 2.96 -7.75
C ARG A 38 -2.48 3.09 -6.26
N LEU A 39 -3.13 2.29 -5.41
CA LEU A 39 -2.94 2.32 -3.95
C LEU A 39 -1.53 1.86 -3.57
N ILE A 40 -1.03 0.80 -4.20
CA ILE A 40 0.33 0.28 -4.01
C ILE A 40 1.36 1.35 -4.37
N ASN A 41 1.26 1.96 -5.56
CA ASN A 41 2.20 3.00 -6.00
C ASN A 41 2.16 4.23 -5.07
N THR A 42 0.97 4.61 -4.60
CA THR A 42 0.81 5.75 -3.67
C THR A 42 1.45 5.46 -2.32
N LEU A 43 1.26 4.24 -1.80
CA LEU A 43 1.87 3.81 -0.55
C LEU A 43 3.39 3.66 -0.71
N GLU A 44 3.88 3.12 -1.82
CA GLU A 44 5.30 3.05 -2.13
C GLU A 44 5.97 4.43 -2.07
N TYR A 45 5.37 5.40 -2.76
CA TYR A 45 5.85 6.79 -2.75
C TYR A 45 5.81 7.42 -1.35
N THR A 46 4.77 7.11 -0.57
CA THR A 46 4.65 7.56 0.83
C THR A 46 5.78 6.96 1.68
N MET A 47 6.06 5.66 1.53
CA MET A 47 7.14 5.00 2.26
C MET A 47 8.52 5.54 1.87
N LEU A 48 8.76 5.88 0.60
CA LEU A 48 10.00 6.55 0.18
C LEU A 48 10.18 7.92 0.86
N LYS A 49 9.10 8.71 1.00
CA LYS A 49 9.15 9.97 1.75
C LYS A 49 9.49 9.76 3.21
N VAL A 50 8.90 8.74 3.84
CA VAL A 50 9.22 8.36 5.23
C VAL A 50 10.68 7.96 5.36
N ILE A 51 11.16 7.06 4.50
CA ILE A 51 12.57 6.61 4.50
C ILE A 51 13.53 7.78 4.31
N ASN A 52 13.23 8.70 3.39
CA ASN A 52 14.05 9.90 3.20
C ASN A 52 14.02 10.81 4.42
N ALA A 53 12.85 11.05 5.01
CA ALA A 53 12.74 11.85 6.23
C ALA A 53 13.56 11.25 7.38
N LEU A 54 13.56 9.91 7.51
CA LEU A 54 14.33 9.18 8.52
C LEU A 54 15.83 9.13 8.22
N ASN A 55 16.25 8.89 6.97
CA ASN A 55 17.66 8.84 6.55
C ASN A 55 18.39 10.19 6.68
N TYR A 56 17.67 11.29 6.47
CA TYR A 56 18.21 12.64 6.59
C TYR A 56 17.83 13.30 7.93
N SER A 57 17.45 12.51 8.93
CA SER A 57 17.41 12.99 10.31
C SER A 57 18.86 13.17 10.75
N GLU A 58 19.31 14.40 11.01
CA GLU A 58 20.65 14.58 11.57
C GLU A 58 20.73 13.92 12.97
N PRO A 59 21.86 13.28 13.33
CA PRO A 59 22.12 12.95 14.73
C PRO A 59 22.09 14.23 15.54
N TYR A 60 21.32 14.22 16.65
CA TYR A 60 20.90 15.38 17.44
C TYR A 60 22.03 16.36 17.84
N ASN A 61 23.30 15.95 17.76
CA ASN A 61 24.48 16.74 18.13
C ASN A 61 24.73 18.00 17.27
N GLY A 62 23.95 18.26 16.21
CA GLY A 62 23.99 19.50 15.43
C GLY A 62 22.80 20.45 15.63
N CYS A 63 21.74 20.01 16.31
CA CYS A 63 20.45 20.70 16.27
C CYS A 63 20.09 21.39 17.58
N VAL A 64 20.69 22.54 17.81
CA VAL A 64 20.36 23.40 18.96
C VAL A 64 18.98 24.07 18.78
N ASN A 65 18.32 24.03 17.61
CA ASN A 65 17.02 24.71 17.38
C ASN A 65 16.06 24.11 16.30
N GLY A 66 16.13 22.83 15.88
CA GLY A 66 15.23 22.39 14.79
C GLY A 66 15.18 20.93 14.29
N CYS A 67 15.80 19.94 14.94
CA CYS A 67 15.78 18.55 14.44
C CYS A 67 14.48 17.77 14.68
N THR A 68 13.52 18.34 15.42
CA THR A 68 12.19 17.72 15.65
C THR A 68 11.32 17.67 14.40
N SER A 69 11.58 18.49 13.37
CA SER A 69 10.72 18.61 12.18
C SER A 69 10.68 17.31 11.37
N ARG A 70 11.82 16.72 10.98
CA ARG A 70 11.81 15.58 10.04
C ARG A 70 11.32 14.28 10.67
N PHE A 71 11.59 14.09 11.96
CA PHE A 71 11.00 13.03 12.76
C PHE A 71 9.48 13.16 12.84
N TYR A 72 9.00 14.37 13.14
CA TYR A 72 7.58 14.68 13.17
C TYR A 72 6.94 14.49 11.78
N ASP A 73 7.61 14.89 10.71
CA ASP A 73 7.15 14.71 9.33
C ASP A 73 7.02 13.22 8.98
N ALA A 74 8.01 12.39 9.32
CA ALA A 74 7.95 10.94 9.14
C ALA A 74 6.79 10.30 9.93
N TYR A 75 6.62 10.72 11.18
CA TYR A 75 5.51 10.27 12.03
C TYR A 75 4.15 10.66 11.43
N GLN A 76 3.97 11.90 10.98
CA GLN A 76 2.73 12.36 10.36
C GLN A 76 2.43 11.63 9.04
N LEU A 77 3.46 11.38 8.22
CA LEU A 77 3.33 10.60 6.98
C LEU A 77 2.90 9.16 7.27
N LEU A 78 3.50 8.51 8.26
CA LEU A 78 3.10 7.15 8.64
C LEU A 78 1.67 7.11 9.20
N LYS A 79 1.36 8.03 10.12
CA LYS A 79 0.08 8.03 10.84
C LYS A 79 -1.10 8.40 9.95
N ASN A 80 -0.97 9.45 9.16
CA ASN A 80 -2.10 10.02 8.41
C ASN A 80 -2.19 9.48 6.98
N ASN A 81 -1.09 9.00 6.40
CA ASN A 81 -1.08 8.56 5.00
C ASN A 81 -0.91 7.05 4.93
N ALA A 82 0.17 6.50 5.48
CA ALA A 82 0.48 5.08 5.33
C ALA A 82 -0.58 4.17 5.97
N SER A 83 -1.03 4.48 7.19
CA SER A 83 -2.10 3.73 7.87
C SER A 83 -3.44 3.80 7.14
N VAL A 84 -3.79 4.95 6.56
CA VAL A 84 -5.02 5.11 5.77
C VAL A 84 -4.95 4.27 4.50
N LEU A 85 -3.83 4.33 3.77
CA LEU A 85 -3.63 3.57 2.54
C LEU A 85 -3.63 2.05 2.78
N ILE A 86 -3.10 1.56 3.91
CA ILE A 86 -3.23 0.14 4.31
C ILE A 86 -4.69 -0.27 4.45
N ASN A 87 -5.50 0.56 5.13
CA ASN A 87 -6.91 0.27 5.32
C ASN A 87 -7.66 0.22 3.99
N GLU A 88 -7.33 1.12 3.05
CA GLU A 88 -7.89 1.09 1.70
C GLU A 88 -7.43 -0.14 0.90
N LEU A 89 -6.17 -0.56 1.01
CA LEU A 89 -5.68 -1.82 0.42
C LEU A 89 -6.43 -3.04 0.96
N ALA A 90 -6.70 -3.09 2.27
CA ALA A 90 -7.46 -4.15 2.90
C ALA A 90 -8.91 -4.20 2.38
N LYS A 91 -9.56 -3.04 2.24
CA LYS A 91 -10.93 -2.93 1.71
C LYS A 91 -11.02 -3.33 0.24
N ALA A 92 -10.04 -2.92 -0.56
CA ALA A 92 -9.94 -3.25 -1.98
C ALA A 92 -9.59 -4.73 -2.24
N LYS A 93 -9.25 -5.50 -1.19
CA LYS A 93 -8.87 -6.93 -1.28
C LYS A 93 -7.73 -7.19 -2.27
N CYS A 94 -6.73 -6.31 -2.27
CA CYS A 94 -5.57 -6.45 -3.15
C CYS A 94 -4.77 -7.71 -2.83
N SER A 95 -4.79 -8.70 -3.72
CA SER A 95 -4.12 -9.99 -3.54
C SER A 95 -2.61 -9.94 -3.81
N GLY A 96 -2.11 -8.87 -4.44
CA GLY A 96 -0.69 -8.71 -4.80
C GLY A 96 0.23 -8.40 -3.63
N VAL A 97 -0.29 -7.94 -2.48
CA VAL A 97 0.51 -7.49 -1.33
C VAL A 97 0.06 -8.21 -0.06
N ASN A 98 1.01 -8.63 0.77
CA ASN A 98 0.71 -9.08 2.13
C ASN A 98 0.36 -7.88 3.04
N VAL A 99 -0.91 -7.47 3.02
CA VAL A 99 -1.43 -6.30 3.77
C VAL A 99 -1.23 -6.46 5.28
N SER A 100 -1.34 -7.68 5.81
CA SER A 100 -1.12 -7.96 7.23
C SER A 100 0.31 -7.64 7.65
N GLN A 101 1.30 -8.17 6.90
CA GLN A 101 2.71 -7.93 7.18
C GLN A 101 3.10 -6.46 6.96
N LEU A 102 2.51 -5.82 5.95
CA LEU A 102 2.68 -4.38 5.71
C LEU A 102 2.18 -3.54 6.90
N SER A 103 1.01 -3.89 7.45
CA SER A 103 0.46 -3.26 8.65
C SER A 103 1.37 -3.45 9.85
N THR A 104 1.92 -4.65 10.05
CA THR A 104 2.88 -4.91 11.13
C THR A 104 4.10 -3.99 11.05
N TYR A 105 4.74 -3.88 9.88
CA TYR A 105 5.91 -3.01 9.72
C TYR A 105 5.59 -1.54 9.94
N ILE A 106 4.46 -1.05 9.41
CA ILE A 106 4.07 0.36 9.60
C ILE A 106 3.73 0.66 11.06
N ASN A 107 3.06 -0.26 11.77
CA ASN A 107 2.76 -0.09 13.19
C ASN A 107 4.02 -0.14 14.06
N TYR A 108 4.98 -1.02 13.75
CA TYR A 108 6.28 -1.02 14.43
C TYR A 108 7.07 0.26 14.14
N ALA A 109 7.07 0.76 12.91
CA ALA A 109 7.71 2.03 12.60
C ALA A 109 7.09 3.17 13.41
N LEU A 110 5.76 3.25 13.47
CA LEU A 110 5.03 4.23 14.28
C LEU A 110 5.35 4.12 15.77
N GLY A 111 5.30 2.91 16.33
CA GLY A 111 5.60 2.66 17.74
C GLY A 111 6.99 3.16 18.15
N ASN A 112 8.00 2.84 17.33
CA ASN A 112 9.37 3.29 17.54
C ASN A 112 9.53 4.82 17.43
N LEU A 113 8.68 5.50 16.66
CA LEU A 113 8.63 6.98 16.61
C LEU A 113 7.79 7.60 17.75
N THR A 114 7.10 6.81 18.56
CA THR A 114 6.34 7.31 19.72
C THR A 114 7.05 7.06 21.06
N GLU A 115 7.98 6.10 21.10
CA GLU A 115 8.85 5.87 22.24
C GLU A 115 10.00 6.88 22.25
N TYR A 116 9.71 8.11 22.70
CA TYR A 116 10.76 9.08 22.97
C TYR A 116 11.62 8.60 24.17
N ASN A 117 12.85 8.19 23.87
CA ASN A 117 13.84 7.84 24.88
C ASN A 117 14.88 8.96 25.01
N SER A 118 14.88 9.66 26.14
CA SER A 118 15.84 10.76 26.40
C SER A 118 17.30 10.30 26.53
N ALA A 119 17.54 9.03 26.85
CA ALA A 119 18.88 8.45 26.94
C ALA A 119 19.40 7.93 25.59
N ASN A 120 18.52 7.60 24.65
CA ASN A 120 18.88 7.24 23.28
C ASN A 120 17.84 7.73 22.26
N PRO A 121 17.88 9.03 21.91
CA PRO A 121 16.87 9.67 21.06
C PRO A 121 16.80 9.11 19.64
N LEU A 122 17.83 8.38 19.20
CA LEU A 122 17.97 7.87 17.84
C LEU A 122 17.63 6.38 17.70
N SER A 123 17.55 5.62 18.81
CA SER A 123 17.22 4.18 18.75
C SER A 123 15.86 3.90 18.09
N GLY A 124 14.87 4.76 18.35
CA GLY A 124 13.57 4.69 17.69
C GLY A 124 13.64 5.01 16.19
N VAL A 125 14.59 5.85 15.76
CA VAL A 125 14.75 6.23 14.35
C VAL A 125 15.31 5.07 13.52
N ASP A 126 16.35 4.39 14.00
CA ASP A 126 16.94 3.25 13.29
C ASP A 126 15.95 2.09 13.16
N ASN A 127 15.22 1.79 14.23
CA ASN A 127 14.17 0.76 14.20
C ASN A 127 13.01 1.16 13.28
N ALA A 128 12.58 2.44 13.32
CA ALA A 128 11.54 2.93 12.43
C ALA A 128 11.96 2.89 10.95
N LEU A 129 13.23 3.22 10.66
CA LEU A 129 13.80 3.17 9.33
C LEU A 129 13.84 1.73 8.81
N ASN A 130 14.35 0.78 9.60
CA ASN A 130 14.41 -0.62 9.23
C ASN A 130 13.02 -1.19 8.89
N ASN A 131 12.01 -0.88 9.71
CA ASN A 131 10.63 -1.29 9.46
C ASN A 131 10.04 -0.58 8.21
N SER A 132 10.34 0.70 8.01
CA SER A 132 9.88 1.45 6.84
C SER A 132 10.49 0.92 5.53
N VAL A 133 11.78 0.53 5.55
CA VAL A 133 12.45 -0.14 4.43
C VAL A 133 11.87 -1.52 4.17
N ALA A 134 11.55 -2.29 5.21
CA ALA A 134 10.90 -3.60 5.05
C ALA A 134 9.51 -3.48 4.40
N ALA A 135 8.70 -2.51 4.85
CA ALA A 135 7.41 -2.18 4.22
C ALA A 135 7.57 -1.76 2.75
N TYR A 136 8.55 -0.90 2.43
CA TYR A 136 8.85 -0.51 1.05
C TYR A 136 9.24 -1.70 0.17
N ARG A 137 10.07 -2.62 0.68
CA ARG A 137 10.46 -3.84 -0.07
C ARG A 137 9.29 -4.76 -0.34
N LEU A 138 8.36 -4.92 0.61
CA LEU A 138 7.14 -5.67 0.38
C LEU A 138 6.33 -5.09 -0.78
N LEU A 139 6.18 -3.77 -0.83
CA LEU A 139 5.43 -3.08 -1.90
C LEU A 139 6.10 -3.26 -3.26
N LYS A 140 7.43 -3.10 -3.33
CA LYS A 140 8.19 -3.26 -4.58
C LYS A 140 8.19 -4.70 -5.11
N GLY A 141 8.12 -5.70 -4.23
CA GLY A 141 8.01 -7.11 -4.61
C GLY A 141 6.61 -7.55 -5.02
N SER A 142 5.63 -6.64 -4.97
CA SER A 142 4.20 -6.93 -5.22
C SER A 142 3.70 -6.43 -6.58
N GLY A 143 4.60 -5.92 -7.43
CA GLY A 143 4.33 -5.39 -8.77
C GLY A 143 4.86 -6.28 -9.89
#